data_AF-A0A317HDJ0-F1
#
_entry.id   AF-A0A317HDJ0-F1
#
_cell.length_a   1.000
_cell.length_b   1.000
_cell.length_c   1.000
_cell.angle_alpha   90.00
_cell.angle_beta   90.00
_cell.angle_gamma   90.00
#
_symmetry.space_group_name_H-M   'P 1'
#
loop_
_entity.id
_entity.type
_entity.pdbx_description
1 polymer ?
#
loop_
_entity_poly.entity_id
_entity_poly.type
_entity_poly.pdbx_seq_one_letter_code
_entity_poly.pdbx_strand_id
1 'polypeptide(L)'
;MFRKIFLHALAASALAIAAALVYRRIYFFATEIDFSRVASFKNLFSFCLIFCMVAAGINYLCFKFLKNRAEIIYNLILSAVSFALVMLPISISLPLDIKSPELFPGLAVPIVFFPALSWYTLMPLFGGE
;
A
#
# COMPACT_ATOMS: atom_id res chain seq x y z
N MET A 1 -11.11 17.53 10.88
CA MET A 1 -10.53 16.16 10.91
C MET A 1 -10.96 15.28 9.73
N PHE A 2 -12.19 14.77 9.67
CA PHE A 2 -12.57 13.71 8.71
C PHE A 2 -12.34 14.07 7.23
N ARG A 3 -12.73 15.28 6.78
CA ARG A 3 -12.53 15.71 5.39
C ARG A 3 -11.04 15.75 4.98
N LYS A 4 -10.15 16.19 5.88
CA LYS A 4 -8.70 16.22 5.62
C LYS A 4 -8.14 14.81 5.52
N ILE A 5 -8.50 13.94 6.47
CA ILE A 5 -8.07 12.52 6.50
C ILE A 5 -8.53 11.79 5.23
N PHE A 6 -9.77 12.03 4.79
CA PHE A 6 -10.32 11.43 3.57
C PHE A 6 -9.59 11.91 2.30
N LEU A 7 -9.34 13.20 2.17
CA LEU A 7 -8.58 13.75 1.04
C LEU A 7 -7.12 13.26 1.05
N HIS A 8 -6.51 13.15 2.22
CA HIS A 8 -5.18 12.57 2.38
C HIS A 8 -5.14 11.11 1.91
N ALA A 9 -6.11 10.30 2.30
CA ALA A 9 -6.23 8.91 1.85
C ALA A 9 -6.40 8.80 0.32
N LEU A 10 -7.21 9.67 -0.29
CA LEU A 10 -7.37 9.71 -1.75
C LEU A 10 -6.06 10.09 -2.44
N ALA A 11 -5.37 11.12 -1.96
CA ALA A 11 -4.09 11.54 -2.53
C ALA A 11 -3.01 10.47 -2.37
N ALA A 12 -2.93 9.82 -1.19
CA ALA A 12 -2.02 8.71 -0.93
C ALA A 12 -2.32 7.50 -1.82
N SER A 13 -3.61 7.19 -2.02
CA SER A 13 -4.03 6.11 -2.94
C SER A 13 -3.56 6.41 -4.36
N ALA A 14 -3.78 7.63 -4.85
CA ALA A 14 -3.40 8.04 -6.20
C ALA A 14 -1.88 7.94 -6.41
N LEU A 15 -1.09 8.41 -5.43
CA LEU A 15 0.36 8.32 -5.47
C LEU A 15 0.85 6.85 -5.43
N ALA A 16 0.25 6.02 -4.57
CA ALA A 16 0.60 4.61 -4.45
C ALA A 16 0.27 3.83 -5.73
N ILE A 17 -0.87 4.11 -6.37
CA ILE A 17 -1.25 3.51 -7.65
C ILE A 17 -0.26 3.93 -8.73
N ALA A 18 0.09 5.21 -8.83
CA ALA A 18 1.07 5.68 -9.80
C ALA A 18 2.43 4.98 -9.61
N ALA A 19 2.92 4.89 -8.38
CA ALA A 19 4.15 4.20 -8.04
C ALA A 19 4.08 2.69 -8.40
N ALA A 20 2.97 2.03 -8.09
CA ALA A 20 2.76 0.61 -8.42
C ALA A 20 2.79 0.36 -9.93
N LEU A 21 2.21 1.25 -10.74
CA LEU A 21 2.19 1.11 -12.19
C LEU A 21 3.58 1.30 -12.80
N VAL A 22 4.31 2.32 -12.34
CA VAL A 22 5.69 2.57 -12.76
C VAL A 22 6.57 1.37 -12.39
N TYR A 23 6.49 0.90 -11.14
CA TYR A 23 7.28 -0.23 -10.67
C TYR A 23 6.96 -1.50 -11.45
N ARG A 24 5.68 -1.82 -11.67
CA ARG A 24 5.28 -2.98 -12.48
C ARG A 24 5.86 -2.92 -13.90
N ARG A 25 5.89 -1.73 -14.52
CA ARG A 25 6.44 -1.56 -15.87
C ARG A 25 7.95 -1.78 -15.89
N ILE A 26 8.68 -1.23 -14.93
CA ILE A 26 10.13 -1.43 -14.78
C ILE A 26 10.44 -2.91 -14.52
N TYR A 27 9.67 -3.56 -13.64
CA TYR A 27 9.84 -4.96 -13.28
C TYR A 27 9.62 -5.89 -14.47
N PHE A 28 8.56 -5.65 -15.25
CA PHE A 28 8.31 -6.39 -16.48
C PHE A 28 9.44 -6.20 -17.50
N PHE A 29 9.95 -4.99 -17.66
CA PHE A 29 11.08 -4.71 -18.56
C PHE A 29 12.36 -5.43 -18.14
N ALA A 30 12.62 -5.55 -16.84
CA ALA A 30 13.82 -6.20 -16.32
C ALA A 30 13.77 -7.74 -16.32
N THR A 31 12.57 -8.32 -16.14
CA THR A 31 12.40 -9.77 -15.94
C THR A 31 11.75 -10.49 -17.12
N GLU A 32 11.12 -9.73 -18.03
CA GLU A 32 10.32 -10.25 -19.16
C GLU A 32 9.21 -11.24 -18.74
N ILE A 33 8.77 -11.18 -17.47
CA ILE A 33 7.74 -12.06 -16.91
C ILE A 33 6.48 -11.26 -16.63
N ASP A 34 5.35 -11.77 -17.10
CA ASP A 34 4.04 -11.17 -16.87
C ASP A 34 3.30 -11.83 -15.69
N PHE A 35 3.10 -11.04 -14.64
CA PHE A 35 2.29 -11.41 -13.48
C PHE A 35 0.87 -10.82 -13.53
N SER A 36 0.41 -10.30 -14.67
CA SER A 36 -0.90 -9.64 -14.83
C SER A 36 -2.09 -10.51 -14.43
N ARG A 37 -1.96 -11.84 -14.50
CA ARG A 37 -2.96 -12.81 -14.05
C ARG A 37 -3.20 -12.75 -12.54
N VAL A 38 -2.18 -12.41 -11.75
CA VAL A 38 -2.21 -12.39 -10.27
C VAL A 38 -2.18 -10.95 -9.75
N ALA A 39 -1.22 -10.15 -10.21
CA ALA A 39 -1.09 -8.72 -9.95
C ALA A 39 -1.72 -7.87 -11.07
N SER A 40 -3.01 -8.14 -11.33
CA SER A 40 -3.76 -7.37 -12.33
C SER A 40 -3.86 -5.90 -11.94
N PHE A 41 -4.08 -5.03 -12.93
CA PHE A 41 -4.31 -3.60 -12.68
C PHE A 41 -5.43 -3.37 -11.67
N LYS A 42 -6.53 -4.14 -11.80
CA LYS A 42 -7.68 -4.07 -10.90
C LYS A 42 -7.30 -4.44 -9.46
N ASN A 43 -6.51 -5.49 -9.28
CA ASN A 43 -6.08 -5.93 -7.95
C ASN A 43 -5.18 -4.88 -7.28
N LEU A 44 -4.23 -4.32 -8.05
CA LEU A 44 -3.32 -3.27 -7.58
C LEU A 44 -4.06 -1.99 -7.20
N PHE A 45 -4.98 -1.55 -8.06
CA PHE A 45 -5.81 -0.37 -7.84
C PHE A 45 -6.65 -0.53 -6.57
N SER A 46 -7.40 -1.63 -6.47
CA SER A 46 -8.25 -1.92 -5.32
C SER A 46 -7.44 -2.06 -4.03
N PHE A 47 -6.27 -2.73 -4.08
CA PHE A 47 -5.40 -2.88 -2.92
C PHE A 47 -4.95 -1.52 -2.37
N CYS A 48 -4.40 -0.64 -3.23
CA CYS A 48 -3.91 0.66 -2.79
C CYS A 48 -5.04 1.53 -2.23
N LEU A 49 -6.19 1.56 -2.92
CA LEU A 49 -7.36 2.32 -2.49
C LEU A 49 -7.90 1.82 -1.14
N ILE A 50 -8.17 0.52 -1.02
CA ILE A 50 -8.71 -0.08 0.20
C ILE A 50 -7.75 0.11 1.36
N PHE A 51 -6.45 -0.12 1.14
CA PHE A 51 -5.44 0.04 2.18
C PHE A 51 -5.43 1.48 2.73
N CYS A 52 -5.32 2.48 1.86
CA CYS A 52 -5.30 3.89 2.29
C CYS A 52 -6.63 4.31 2.94
N MET A 53 -7.77 3.79 2.49
CA MET A 53 -9.08 4.06 3.11
C MET A 53 -9.20 3.45 4.51
N VAL A 54 -8.73 2.21 4.69
CA VAL A 54 -8.65 1.57 6.01
C VAL A 54 -7.68 2.33 6.91
N ALA A 55 -6.53 2.76 6.38
CA ALA A 55 -5.55 3.57 7.08
C ALA A 55 -6.16 4.90 7.56
N ALA A 56 -7.02 5.54 6.77
CA ALA A 56 -7.79 6.71 7.19
C ALA A 56 -8.78 6.42 8.33
N GLY A 57 -9.49 5.28 8.26
CA GLY A 57 -10.36 4.84 9.34
C GLY A 57 -9.62 4.64 10.66
N ILE A 58 -8.47 3.95 10.61
CA ILE A 58 -7.60 3.73 11.77
C ILE A 58 -7.06 5.06 12.30
N ASN A 59 -6.60 5.96 11.42
CA ASN A 59 -6.09 7.27 11.80
C ASN A 59 -7.17 8.06 12.57
N TYR A 60 -8.38 8.13 12.03
CA TYR A 60 -9.51 8.78 12.67
C TYR A 60 -9.82 8.19 14.06
N LEU A 61 -9.81 6.87 14.21
CA LEU A 61 -10.03 6.20 15.49
C LEU A 61 -8.90 6.50 16.50
N CYS A 62 -7.64 6.47 16.06
CA CYS A 62 -6.50 6.80 16.90
C CYS A 62 -6.62 8.22 17.47
N PHE A 63 -6.92 9.22 16.64
CA PHE A 63 -7.13 10.59 17.09
C PHE A 63 -8.33 10.75 18.02
N LYS A 64 -9.41 10.01 17.76
CA LYS A 64 -10.60 10.03 18.60
C LYS A 64 -10.35 9.50 20.02
N PHE A 65 -9.55 8.43 20.17
CA PHE A 65 -9.38 7.74 21.46
C PHE A 65 -8.08 8.06 22.19
N LEU A 66 -6.98 8.33 21.48
CA LEU A 66 -5.63 8.38 22.06
C LEU A 66 -5.06 9.80 22.17
N LYS A 67 -5.75 10.80 21.58
CA LYS A 67 -5.41 12.23 21.65
C LYS A 67 -3.91 12.49 21.45
N ASN A 68 -3.18 12.87 22.51
CA ASN A 68 -1.76 13.24 22.46
C ASN A 68 -0.80 12.14 22.00
N ARG A 69 -1.22 10.86 21.99
CA ARG A 69 -0.39 9.73 21.52
C ARG A 69 -0.86 9.17 20.17
N ALA A 70 -1.88 9.77 19.57
CA ALA A 70 -2.54 9.24 18.38
C ALA A 70 -1.57 9.10 17.20
N GLU A 71 -0.75 10.12 16.93
CA GLU A 71 0.17 10.12 15.80
C GLU A 71 1.22 9.01 15.90
N ILE A 72 1.92 8.90 17.04
CA ILE A 72 2.94 7.87 17.27
C ILE A 72 2.34 6.46 17.18
N ILE A 73 1.19 6.24 17.83
CA ILE A 73 0.53 4.93 17.82
C ILE A 73 0.04 4.59 16.41
N TYR A 74 -0.50 5.57 15.69
CA TYR A 74 -0.94 5.39 14.31
C TYR A 74 0.22 5.02 13.38
N ASN A 75 1.33 5.74 13.43
CA ASN A 75 2.51 5.45 12.62
C ASN A 75 3.12 4.08 12.96
N LEU A 76 3.08 3.68 14.23
CA LEU A 76 3.50 2.35 14.66
C LEU A 76 2.57 1.25 14.09
N ILE A 77 1.25 1.45 14.14
CA ILE A 77 0.28 0.51 13.57
C ILE A 77 0.47 0.41 12.06
N LEU A 78 0.56 1.55 11.37
CA LEU A 78 0.66 1.58 9.91
C LEU A 78 1.97 0.93 9.44
N SER A 79 3.09 1.19 10.10
CA SER A 79 4.37 0.52 9.79
C SER A 79 4.32 -0.99 10.08
N ALA A 80 3.82 -1.41 11.23
CA ALA A 80 3.69 -2.82 11.59
C ALA A 80 2.77 -3.59 10.64
N VAL A 81 1.61 -3.03 10.31
CA VAL A 81 0.65 -3.63 9.37
C VAL A 81 1.23 -3.71 7.96
N SER A 82 1.92 -2.67 7.50
CA SER A 82 2.57 -2.69 6.19
C SER A 82 3.61 -3.80 6.08
N PHE A 83 4.42 -3.97 7.12
CA PHE A 83 5.40 -5.06 7.20
C PHE A 83 4.70 -6.43 7.28
N ALA A 84 3.66 -6.57 8.10
CA ALA A 84 2.91 -7.83 8.21
C ALA A 84 2.27 -8.24 6.87
N LEU A 85 1.77 -7.29 6.08
CA LEU A 85 1.16 -7.57 4.77
C LEU A 85 2.15 -8.08 3.73
N VAL A 86 3.47 -7.90 3.93
CA VAL A 86 4.50 -8.52 3.09
C VAL A 86 4.40 -10.04 3.12
N MET A 87 3.84 -10.62 4.19
CA MET A 87 3.61 -12.06 4.25
C MET A 87 2.62 -12.54 3.19
N LEU A 88 1.69 -11.69 2.73
CA LEU A 88 0.72 -12.07 1.70
C LEU A 88 1.39 -12.50 0.39
N PRO A 89 2.20 -11.68 -0.30
CA PRO A 89 2.87 -12.10 -1.52
C PRO A 89 3.86 -13.24 -1.35
N ILE A 90 4.43 -13.42 -0.14
CA ILE A 90 5.33 -14.54 0.16
C ILE A 90 4.57 -15.85 0.32
N SER A 91 3.34 -15.80 0.83
CA SER A 91 2.55 -17.00 1.18
C SER A 91 1.60 -17.46 0.08
N ILE A 92 1.45 -16.70 -1.01
CA ILE A 92 0.55 -17.05 -2.12
C ILE A 92 1.18 -18.14 -2.99
N SER A 93 0.47 -19.26 -3.12
CA SER A 93 0.77 -20.28 -4.14
C SER A 93 0.31 -19.79 -5.51
N LEU A 94 1.25 -19.67 -6.43
CA LEU A 94 0.97 -19.23 -7.80
C LEU A 94 0.50 -20.39 -8.68
N PRO A 95 -0.32 -20.11 -9.71
CA PRO A 95 -0.66 -21.09 -10.73
C PRO A 95 0.57 -21.71 -11.39
N LEU A 96 0.51 -23.02 -11.68
CA LEU A 96 1.63 -23.79 -12.26
C LEU A 96 2.02 -23.35 -13.68
N ASP A 97 1.18 -22.56 -14.35
CA ASP A 97 1.43 -22.00 -15.68
C ASP A 97 2.26 -20.71 -15.66
N ILE A 98 2.54 -20.14 -14.49
CA ILE A 98 3.38 -18.94 -14.38
C ILE A 98 4.85 -19.33 -14.48
N LYS A 99 5.55 -18.71 -15.44
CA LYS A 99 6.99 -18.85 -15.60
C LYS A 99 7.71 -18.15 -14.44
N SER A 100 8.65 -18.85 -13.80
CA SER A 100 9.48 -18.33 -12.69
C SER A 100 8.68 -17.66 -11.55
N PRO A 101 7.80 -18.42 -10.87
CA PRO A 101 6.97 -17.91 -9.77
C PRO A 101 7.78 -17.32 -8.61
N GLU A 102 9.03 -17.74 -8.43
CA GLU A 102 9.98 -17.22 -7.44
C GLU A 102 10.27 -15.72 -7.59
N LEU A 103 10.01 -15.13 -8.76
CA LEU A 103 10.17 -13.70 -9.02
C LEU A 103 8.95 -12.87 -8.61
N PHE A 104 7.82 -13.48 -8.24
CA PHE A 104 6.63 -12.73 -7.86
C PHE A 104 6.80 -11.88 -6.58
N PRO A 105 7.45 -12.36 -5.51
CA PRO A 105 7.71 -11.52 -4.32
C PRO A 105 8.49 -10.25 -4.67
N GLY A 106 9.43 -10.33 -5.63
CA GLY A 106 10.18 -9.16 -6.11
C GLY A 106 9.29 -8.07 -6.71
N LEU A 107 8.17 -8.45 -7.33
CA LEU A 107 7.16 -7.50 -7.81
C LEU A 107 6.24 -7.03 -6.67
N ALA A 108 5.70 -7.97 -5.91
CA ALA A 108 4.56 -7.70 -5.06
C ALA A 108 4.94 -7.07 -3.70
N VAL A 109 6.10 -7.39 -3.15
CA VAL A 109 6.55 -6.85 -1.85
C VAL A 109 6.71 -5.33 -1.88
N PRO A 110 7.40 -4.72 -2.86
CA PRO A 110 7.51 -3.26 -2.93
C PRO A 110 6.14 -2.58 -3.10
N ILE A 111 5.24 -3.18 -3.89
CA ILE A 111 3.89 -2.69 -4.10
C ILE A 111 3.09 -2.62 -2.79
N VAL A 112 3.24 -3.62 -1.91
CA VAL A 112 2.59 -3.64 -0.59
C VAL A 112 3.00 -2.43 0.27
N PHE A 113 4.22 -1.92 0.12
CA PHE A 113 4.70 -0.77 0.88
C PHE A 113 4.27 0.60 0.31
N PHE A 114 3.95 0.69 -0.98
CA PHE A 114 3.65 1.98 -1.62
C PHE A 114 2.49 2.74 -0.97
N PRO A 115 1.38 2.12 -0.53
CA PRO A 115 0.32 2.83 0.19
C PRO A 115 0.80 3.53 1.46
N ALA A 116 1.60 2.85 2.29
CA ALA A 116 2.11 3.42 3.53
C ALA A 116 3.19 4.48 3.28
N LEU A 117 4.09 4.25 2.33
CA LEU A 117 5.08 5.26 1.92
C LEU A 117 4.39 6.51 1.38
N SER A 118 3.34 6.35 0.58
CA SER A 118 2.57 7.47 0.02
C SER A 118 1.83 8.23 1.12
N TRP A 119 1.28 7.51 2.11
CA TRP A 119 0.67 8.12 3.29
C TRP A 119 1.68 9.00 4.04
N TYR A 120 2.82 8.44 4.45
CA TYR A 120 3.84 9.21 5.17
C TYR A 120 4.37 10.40 4.37
N THR A 121 4.57 10.21 3.06
CA THR A 121 5.07 11.27 2.16
C THR A 121 4.12 12.46 2.09
N LEU A 122 2.81 12.20 2.02
CA LEU A 122 1.81 13.26 1.89
C LEU A 122 1.33 13.79 3.24
N MET A 123 1.71 13.17 4.35
CA MET A 123 1.22 13.53 5.70
C MET A 123 1.44 15.02 6.02
N PRO A 124 2.59 15.64 5.69
CA PRO A 124 2.81 17.07 5.92
C PRO A 124 1.83 17.99 5.20
N LEU A 125 1.29 17.58 4.04
CA LEU A 125 0.40 18.42 3.21
C LEU A 125 -1.03 18.51 3.76
N PHE A 126 -1.45 17.50 4.53
CA PHE A 126 -2.81 17.43 5.04
C PHE A 126 -2.89 17.70 6.55
N GLY A 127 -1.74 18.00 7.17
CA GLY A 127 -1.57 18.24 8.60
C GLY A 127 -1.54 16.92 9.37
N GLY A 128 -0.36 16.54 9.86
CA GLY A 128 -0.27 15.75 11.08
C GLY A 128 -0.76 16.65 12.22
N GLU A 129 -2.00 16.45 12.66
CA GLU A 129 -2.43 16.95 13.97
C GLU A 129 -1.98 15.95 15.05
#